data_AF-A0A7S1EZV6-F1
#
_entry.id   AF-A0A7S1EZV6-F1
#
_cell.length_a   1.000
_cell.length_b   1.000
_cell.length_c   1.000
_cell.angle_alpha   90.00
_cell.angle_beta   90.00
_cell.angle_gamma   90.00
#
_symmetry.space_group_name_H-M   'P 1'
#
loop_
_entity.id
_entity.type
_entity.pdbx_description
1 polymer ?
#
loop_
_entity_poly.entity_id
_entity_poly.type
_entity_poly.pdbx_seq_one_letter_code
_entity_poly.pdbx_strand_id
1 'polypeptide(L)'
;PKCFWGRSRDIMVLDFLSGIVGQGSFIEAGVLPYACTHPAWYLNASYGGCPYGWAGPGDVTWANWALARSHGLLATEPDPGSVYVALCILYGYIPFLIVVYVLFLFFVRRGTRELNFLLFTFTIWLFNDVLVKRLAQQPRPQESCIRTCGMPSTHSAMAVGFFVLRFFESLIRMRPGGEPRGVESFSPVPFEHWNLVQRLGQVVATWYLDVWDEITGREQILALVGWIVVLFPVPMSRTQLQDHTPAQVLVGSLVGFCVAAGWIYLSYGLQHRFNHNVGKVLVRCGPLALLRYNMALPCHLAECRCSSPPGGSAGNLLWDSAAPQQELQWYLEQTVVRRNHLEQRSVLTSRERNYYDRREQRLRRLLQFAMQGVAPPVPESAEASAAHVVLPAHVPRGGSSLRSPLTPDCLATSSAFFDAAPDGVVRVLESTTTSLSSAFTDVHHSTELTPHMPHLPEGASSFARD
;
A
#
# COMPACT_ATOMS: atom_id res chain seq x y z
N PRO A 1 3.54 42.39 -17.54
CA PRO A 1 4.51 41.44 -16.93
C PRO A 1 4.77 40.25 -17.88
N LYS A 2 5.83 40.36 -18.69
CA LYS A 2 6.27 39.36 -19.67
C LYS A 2 6.87 38.18 -18.90
N CYS A 3 6.19 37.03 -18.87
CA CYS A 3 6.80 35.78 -18.45
C CYS A 3 7.87 35.39 -19.47
N PHE A 4 9.12 35.59 -19.09
CA PHE A 4 10.32 35.10 -19.76
C PHE A 4 10.24 33.57 -19.86
N TRP A 5 9.77 33.04 -20.98
CA TRP A 5 10.02 31.66 -21.39
C TRP A 5 11.33 31.64 -22.18
N GLY A 6 12.43 31.63 -21.43
CA GLY A 6 13.73 31.22 -21.93
C GLY A 6 13.68 29.73 -22.26
N ARG A 7 14.00 29.43 -23.52
CA ARG A 7 14.04 28.14 -24.18
C ARG A 7 15.03 27.19 -23.48
N SER A 8 14.59 26.46 -22.45
CA SER A 8 15.31 25.29 -21.88
C SER A 8 14.42 24.50 -20.92
N ARG A 9 13.39 23.81 -21.41
CA ARG A 9 12.51 22.94 -20.58
C ARG A 9 11.87 21.82 -21.39
N ASP A 10 12.63 20.78 -21.73
CA ASP A 10 12.06 19.50 -22.17
C ASP A 10 12.79 18.27 -21.59
N ILE A 11 13.76 18.44 -20.70
CA ILE A 11 14.71 17.35 -20.38
C ILE A 11 14.44 16.67 -19.02
N MET A 12 13.96 17.35 -17.97
CA MET A 12 13.89 16.72 -16.63
C MET A 12 12.79 15.65 -16.43
N VAL A 13 11.63 15.75 -17.08
CA VAL A 13 10.55 14.75 -16.88
C VAL A 13 10.82 13.50 -17.69
N LEU A 14 11.35 13.66 -18.90
CA LEU A 14 11.82 12.55 -19.73
C LEU A 14 13.05 11.89 -19.10
N ASP A 15 13.97 12.65 -18.47
CA ASP A 15 15.11 12.11 -17.72
C ASP A 15 14.73 11.38 -16.43
N PHE A 16 13.65 11.81 -15.77
CA PHE A 16 13.11 11.10 -14.63
C PHE A 16 12.46 9.77 -15.04
N LEU A 17 11.71 9.79 -16.14
CA LEU A 17 11.09 8.58 -16.70
C LEU A 17 12.13 7.66 -17.34
N SER A 18 13.15 8.19 -17.99
CA SER A 18 14.27 7.41 -18.51
C SER A 18 15.27 7.04 -17.41
N GLY A 19 15.30 7.70 -16.25
CA GLY A 19 16.02 7.21 -15.07
C GLY A 19 15.30 6.05 -14.37
N ILE A 20 13.97 5.99 -14.47
CA ILE A 20 13.14 4.89 -13.95
C ILE A 20 13.01 3.72 -14.95
N VAL A 21 12.99 4.01 -16.26
CA VAL A 21 12.74 3.01 -17.34
C VAL A 21 14.01 2.70 -18.15
N GLY A 22 14.93 3.65 -18.26
CA GLY A 22 16.19 3.54 -19.00
C GLY A 22 17.37 3.24 -18.09
N GLN A 23 17.80 1.98 -18.10
CA GLN A 23 19.16 1.69 -17.68
C GLN A 23 20.13 2.24 -18.71
N GLY A 24 20.91 3.24 -18.31
CA GLY A 24 22.15 3.60 -19.00
C GLY A 24 22.09 4.98 -19.65
N SER A 25 22.62 5.99 -18.95
CA SER A 25 23.42 7.08 -19.52
C SER A 25 23.71 8.22 -18.53
N PHE A 26 23.08 8.28 -17.35
CA PHE A 26 23.43 9.31 -16.36
C PHE A 26 24.67 9.01 -15.49
N ILE A 27 25.41 7.93 -15.78
CA ILE A 27 26.66 7.56 -15.09
C ILE A 27 27.87 7.70 -16.03
N GLU A 28 28.05 8.88 -16.63
CA GLU A 28 29.38 9.30 -17.13
C GLU A 28 29.98 10.47 -16.33
N ALA A 29 29.24 11.04 -15.38
CA ALA A 29 29.75 12.08 -14.49
C ALA A 29 30.36 11.47 -13.20
N GLY A 30 31.48 10.76 -13.32
CA GLY A 30 32.45 10.56 -12.22
C GLY A 30 31.99 9.84 -10.94
N VAL A 31 30.82 9.19 -10.93
CA VAL A 31 30.38 8.39 -9.77
C VAL A 31 31.14 7.07 -9.79
N LEU A 32 31.88 6.79 -8.72
CA LEU A 32 32.61 5.54 -8.48
C LEU A 32 31.80 4.32 -8.97
N PRO A 33 32.36 3.46 -9.84
CA PRO A 33 31.66 2.29 -10.34
C PRO A 33 31.18 1.46 -9.15
N TYR A 34 29.91 1.04 -9.17
CA TYR A 34 29.37 0.14 -8.16
C TYR A 34 30.28 -1.09 -8.07
N ALA A 35 30.94 -1.28 -6.93
CA ALA A 35 31.94 -2.34 -6.71
C ALA A 35 31.31 -3.73 -6.50
N CYS A 36 30.14 -3.98 -7.08
CA CYS A 36 29.54 -5.31 -7.05
C CYS A 36 30.27 -6.17 -8.07
N THR A 37 30.77 -7.32 -7.64
CA THR A 37 31.39 -8.30 -8.54
C THR A 37 30.40 -8.70 -9.62
N HIS A 38 30.78 -8.52 -10.89
CA HIS A 38 29.95 -8.99 -12.00
C HIS A 38 29.76 -10.51 -11.93
N PRO A 39 28.64 -11.05 -12.47
CA PRO A 39 28.47 -12.49 -12.61
C PRO A 39 29.63 -13.12 -13.38
N ALA A 40 29.99 -14.36 -13.06
CA ALA A 40 31.14 -15.04 -13.66
C ALA A 40 31.03 -15.16 -15.19
N TRP A 41 29.82 -15.34 -15.71
CA TRP A 41 29.57 -15.39 -17.16
C TRP A 41 29.92 -14.09 -17.88
N TYR A 42 29.89 -12.94 -17.20
CA TYR A 42 30.18 -11.64 -17.82
C TYR A 42 31.63 -11.52 -18.28
N LEU A 43 32.56 -12.17 -17.58
CA LEU A 43 33.98 -12.18 -17.94
C LEU A 43 34.30 -13.17 -19.06
N ASN A 44 33.40 -14.11 -19.35
CA ASN A 44 33.62 -15.12 -20.37
C ASN A 44 33.13 -14.62 -21.73
N ALA A 45 34.06 -14.09 -22.53
CA ALA A 45 33.79 -13.60 -23.88
C ALA A 45 33.20 -14.67 -24.82
N SER A 46 33.35 -15.96 -24.51
CA SER A 46 32.87 -17.05 -25.37
C SER A 46 31.35 -17.10 -25.55
N TYR A 47 30.58 -16.51 -24.63
CA TYR A 47 29.11 -16.56 -24.70
C TYR A 47 28.51 -15.50 -25.63
N GLY A 48 29.24 -14.43 -25.96
CA GLY A 48 28.70 -13.30 -26.74
C GLY A 48 27.54 -12.55 -26.07
N GLY A 49 27.18 -12.88 -24.83
CA GLY A 49 26.02 -12.37 -24.11
C GLY A 49 25.78 -13.14 -22.80
N CYS A 50 24.64 -12.87 -22.15
CA CYS A 50 24.22 -13.68 -21.01
C CYS A 50 23.79 -15.08 -21.51
N PRO A 51 24.38 -16.18 -21.03
CA PRO A 51 24.01 -17.50 -21.51
C PRO A 51 22.64 -17.97 -20.97
N TYR A 52 22.08 -17.26 -19.99
CA TYR A 52 20.78 -17.54 -19.39
C TYR A 52 19.60 -16.81 -20.04
N GLY A 53 19.85 -15.95 -21.05
CA GLY A 53 18.81 -15.16 -21.72
C GLY A 53 19.24 -13.73 -21.98
N TRP A 54 18.35 -12.77 -21.75
CA TRP A 54 18.68 -11.35 -21.90
C TRP A 54 18.12 -10.50 -20.76
N ALA A 55 18.81 -9.41 -20.44
CA ALA A 55 18.38 -8.44 -19.44
C ALA A 55 17.36 -7.48 -20.07
N GLY A 56 16.10 -7.64 -19.69
CA GLY A 56 14.99 -6.76 -20.07
C GLY A 56 15.08 -5.39 -19.41
N PRO A 57 14.32 -4.40 -19.94
CA PRO A 57 14.20 -3.09 -19.32
C PRO A 57 13.67 -3.24 -17.89
N GLY A 58 14.08 -2.33 -17.01
CA GLY A 58 13.66 -2.33 -15.62
C GLY A 58 14.24 -3.47 -14.78
N ASP A 59 15.43 -3.99 -15.09
CA ASP A 59 16.07 -5.07 -14.32
C ASP A 59 15.18 -6.32 -14.26
N VAL A 60 14.71 -6.86 -15.39
CA VAL A 60 13.94 -8.13 -15.44
C VAL A 60 14.59 -9.08 -16.44
N THR A 61 15.09 -10.24 -15.98
CA THR A 61 15.65 -11.25 -16.90
C THR A 61 14.55 -11.95 -17.67
N TRP A 62 14.72 -12.00 -18.99
CA TRP A 62 13.93 -12.83 -19.89
C TRP A 62 14.71 -14.12 -20.12
N ALA A 63 14.43 -15.11 -19.27
CA ALA A 63 15.17 -16.37 -19.23
C ALA A 63 15.00 -17.19 -20.52
N ASN A 64 16.10 -17.78 -20.99
CA ASN A 64 16.13 -18.69 -22.12
C ASN A 64 16.82 -20.01 -21.71
N TRP A 65 16.01 -20.91 -21.16
CA TRP A 65 16.46 -22.22 -20.67
C TRP A 65 17.07 -23.10 -21.78
N ALA A 66 16.58 -22.98 -23.01
CA ALA A 66 17.14 -23.70 -24.16
C ALA A 66 18.56 -23.23 -24.49
N LEU A 67 18.82 -21.91 -24.44
CA LEU A 67 20.15 -21.34 -24.63
C LEU A 67 21.12 -21.80 -23.52
N ALA A 68 20.70 -21.70 -22.26
CA ALA A 68 21.53 -22.13 -21.14
C ALA A 68 21.89 -23.63 -21.20
N ARG A 69 20.95 -24.48 -21.64
CA ARG A 69 21.18 -25.90 -21.87
C ARG A 69 22.16 -26.14 -23.03
N SER A 70 22.07 -25.36 -24.11
CA SER A 70 23.01 -25.45 -25.24
C SER A 70 24.46 -25.16 -24.84
N HIS A 71 24.66 -24.38 -23.78
CA HIS A 71 25.97 -24.09 -23.19
C HIS A 71 26.39 -25.06 -22.08
N GLY A 72 25.59 -26.10 -21.80
CA GLY A 72 25.89 -27.08 -20.74
C GLY A 72 25.84 -26.51 -19.32
N LEU A 73 25.15 -25.38 -19.10
CA LEU A 73 25.11 -24.70 -17.79
C LEU A 73 24.04 -25.23 -16.85
N LEU A 74 23.08 -26.00 -17.36
CA LEU A 74 21.96 -26.55 -16.59
C LEU A 74 22.00 -28.07 -16.69
N ALA A 75 22.59 -28.70 -15.68
CA ALA A 75 22.82 -30.14 -15.71
C ALA A 75 21.59 -30.97 -15.30
N THR A 76 20.66 -30.43 -14.51
CA THR A 76 19.66 -31.28 -13.83
C THR A 76 18.29 -30.65 -13.53
N GLU A 77 18.09 -29.35 -13.70
CA GLU A 77 16.80 -28.75 -13.32
C GLU A 77 15.73 -28.93 -14.42
N PRO A 78 14.50 -29.35 -14.06
CA PRO A 78 13.39 -29.42 -14.99
C PRO A 78 13.02 -28.02 -15.49
N ASP A 79 12.69 -27.91 -16.76
CA ASP A 79 12.21 -26.65 -17.35
C ASP A 79 10.94 -26.21 -16.61
N PRO A 80 10.92 -25.02 -15.97
CA PRO A 80 9.74 -24.54 -15.24
C PRO A 80 8.53 -24.28 -16.15
N GLY A 81 8.71 -24.32 -17.47
CA GLY A 81 7.67 -24.14 -18.46
C GLY A 81 7.49 -22.69 -18.88
N SER A 82 7.25 -22.47 -20.17
CA SER A 82 7.18 -21.13 -20.79
C SER A 82 6.10 -20.24 -20.16
N VAL A 83 4.96 -20.81 -19.79
CA VAL A 83 3.85 -20.07 -19.16
C VAL A 83 4.25 -19.53 -17.78
N TYR A 84 4.93 -20.33 -16.97
CA TYR A 84 5.37 -19.93 -15.64
C TYR A 84 6.40 -18.80 -15.70
N VAL A 85 7.38 -18.93 -16.60
CA VAL A 85 8.40 -17.89 -16.84
C VAL A 85 7.74 -16.59 -17.32
N ALA A 86 6.79 -16.68 -18.26
CA ALA A 86 6.05 -15.51 -18.75
C ALA A 86 5.27 -14.81 -17.63
N LEU A 87 4.64 -15.56 -16.72
CA LEU A 87 3.99 -15.00 -15.54
C LEU A 87 5.00 -14.30 -14.62
N CYS A 88 6.16 -14.90 -14.38
CA CYS A 88 7.18 -14.29 -13.54
C CYS A 88 7.71 -12.96 -14.14
N ILE A 89 7.91 -12.92 -15.45
CA ILE A 89 8.28 -11.71 -16.19
C ILE A 89 7.18 -10.65 -16.05
N LEU A 90 5.91 -11.03 -16.26
CA LEU A 90 4.76 -10.14 -16.10
C LEU A 90 4.73 -9.51 -14.70
N TYR A 91 4.85 -10.33 -13.65
CA TYR A 91 4.90 -9.84 -12.27
C TYR A 91 6.13 -8.96 -12.00
N GLY A 92 7.26 -9.22 -12.65
CA GLY A 92 8.43 -8.34 -12.62
C GLY A 92 8.10 -6.91 -13.07
N TYR A 93 7.18 -6.73 -14.02
CA TYR A 93 6.80 -5.40 -14.53
C TYR A 93 5.70 -4.68 -13.74
N ILE A 94 4.98 -5.36 -12.84
CA ILE A 94 3.82 -4.78 -12.14
C ILE A 94 4.14 -3.47 -11.38
N PRO A 95 5.23 -3.37 -10.58
CA PRO A 95 5.54 -2.12 -9.90
C PRO A 95 5.68 -0.93 -10.85
N PHE A 96 6.30 -1.12 -12.02
CA PHE A 96 6.44 -0.07 -13.02
C PHE A 96 5.11 0.31 -13.67
N LEU A 97 4.25 -0.67 -13.96
CA LEU A 97 2.90 -0.42 -14.48
C LEU A 97 2.07 0.44 -13.51
N ILE A 98 2.19 0.19 -12.20
CA ILE A 98 1.56 1.02 -11.16
C ILE A 98 2.10 2.45 -11.20
N VAL A 99 3.42 2.64 -11.32
CA VAL A 99 4.03 3.98 -11.37
C VAL A 99 3.58 4.73 -12.63
N VAL A 100 3.58 4.09 -13.80
CA VAL A 100 3.09 4.67 -15.06
C VAL A 100 1.61 5.05 -14.95
N TYR A 101 0.79 4.18 -14.35
CA TYR A 101 -0.62 4.46 -14.11
C TYR A 101 -0.82 5.69 -13.18
N VAL A 102 -0.07 5.80 -12.09
CA VAL A 102 -0.16 6.94 -11.19
C VAL A 102 0.37 8.23 -11.83
N LEU A 103 1.40 8.15 -12.67
CA LEU A 103 1.88 9.28 -13.47
C LEU A 103 0.79 9.78 -14.41
N PHE A 104 0.14 8.87 -15.15
CA PHE A 104 -0.99 9.22 -16.00
C PHE A 104 -2.10 9.92 -15.20
N LEU A 105 -2.46 9.38 -14.03
CA LEU A 105 -3.45 9.98 -13.15
C LEU A 105 -3.01 11.35 -12.62
N PHE A 106 -1.72 11.54 -12.31
CA PHE A 106 -1.16 12.82 -11.93
C PHE A 106 -1.36 13.87 -13.03
N PHE A 107 -1.12 13.53 -14.30
CA PHE A 107 -1.31 14.47 -15.41
C PHE A 107 -2.79 14.79 -15.68
N VAL A 108 -3.68 13.80 -15.50
CA VAL A 108 -5.14 13.97 -15.69
C VAL A 108 -5.75 14.78 -14.56
N ARG A 109 -5.42 14.46 -13.30
CA ARG A 109 -6.10 15.00 -12.11
C ARG A 109 -5.36 16.14 -11.44
N ARG A 110 -4.03 16.16 -11.59
CA ARG A 110 -3.15 17.20 -11.05
C ARG A 110 -3.34 17.40 -9.55
N GLY A 111 -3.46 16.31 -8.81
CA GLY A 111 -3.69 16.33 -7.37
C GLY A 111 -2.42 16.12 -6.54
N THR A 112 -2.42 16.65 -5.32
CA THR A 112 -1.34 16.43 -4.34
C THR A 112 -1.23 14.99 -3.86
N ARG A 113 -2.31 14.20 -3.94
CA ARG A 113 -2.35 12.79 -3.53
C ARG A 113 -1.59 11.91 -4.51
N GLU A 114 -1.80 12.14 -5.80
CA GLU A 114 -1.05 11.56 -6.90
C GLU A 114 0.44 11.90 -6.75
N LEU A 115 0.73 13.19 -6.54
CA LEU A 115 2.09 13.66 -6.28
C LEU A 115 2.70 12.99 -5.05
N ASN A 116 1.96 12.85 -3.94
CA ASN A 116 2.43 12.18 -2.73
C ASN A 116 2.84 10.74 -2.98
N PHE A 117 2.10 10.00 -3.81
CA PHE A 117 2.47 8.64 -4.20
C PHE A 117 3.72 8.62 -5.09
N LEU A 118 3.87 9.57 -6.02
CA LEU A 118 5.08 9.68 -6.84
C LEU A 118 6.32 10.02 -6.01
N LEU A 119 6.18 10.93 -5.05
CA LEU A 119 7.24 11.28 -4.10
C LEU A 119 7.59 10.09 -3.20
N PHE A 120 6.61 9.29 -2.80
CA PHE A 120 6.85 8.04 -2.10
C PHE A 120 7.67 7.05 -2.92
N THR A 121 7.26 6.78 -4.17
CA THR A 121 8.00 5.91 -5.09
C THR A 121 9.43 6.39 -5.28
N PHE A 122 9.61 7.70 -5.49
CA PHE A 122 10.93 8.31 -5.60
C PHE A 122 11.77 8.11 -4.32
N THR A 123 11.14 8.25 -3.15
CA THR A 123 11.81 8.05 -1.86
C THR A 123 12.25 6.59 -1.67
N ILE A 124 11.41 5.62 -2.04
CA ILE A 124 11.79 4.20 -2.04
C ILE A 124 12.98 3.97 -2.97
N TRP A 125 12.91 4.47 -4.21
CA TRP A 125 14.01 4.31 -5.17
C TRP A 125 15.30 4.94 -4.65
N LEU A 126 15.24 6.18 -4.17
CA LEU A 126 16.40 6.89 -3.62
C LEU A 126 17.01 6.12 -2.44
N PHE A 127 16.19 5.70 -1.48
CA PHE A 127 16.68 4.99 -0.31
C PHE A 127 17.23 3.61 -0.68
N ASN A 128 16.51 2.84 -1.48
CA ASN A 128 16.89 1.48 -1.85
C ASN A 128 18.13 1.44 -2.77
N ASP A 129 18.12 2.21 -3.85
CA ASP A 129 19.13 2.12 -4.92
C ASP A 129 20.32 3.05 -4.70
N VAL A 130 20.12 4.22 -4.10
CA VAL A 130 21.22 5.16 -3.88
C VAL A 130 21.87 4.96 -2.51
N LEU A 131 21.10 4.66 -1.46
CA LEU A 131 21.66 4.49 -0.11
C LEU A 131 22.01 3.03 0.19
N VAL A 132 21.01 2.14 0.22
CA VAL A 132 21.22 0.77 0.73
C VAL A 132 22.07 -0.08 -0.23
N LYS A 133 21.82 -0.04 -1.55
CA LYS A 133 22.65 -0.79 -2.52
C LYS A 133 24.12 -0.39 -2.47
N ARG A 134 24.43 0.89 -2.20
CA ARG A 134 25.82 1.37 -2.07
C ARG A 134 26.51 0.83 -0.82
N LEU A 135 25.76 0.57 0.24
CA LEU A 135 26.28 -0.02 1.47
C LEU A 135 26.40 -1.55 1.37
N ALA A 136 25.43 -2.21 0.76
CA ALA A 136 25.38 -3.69 0.73
C ALA A 136 26.31 -4.31 -0.32
N GLN A 137 26.41 -3.70 -1.51
CA GLN A 137 27.26 -4.13 -2.63
C GLN A 137 27.19 -5.65 -2.96
N GLN A 138 26.09 -6.32 -2.64
CA GLN A 138 25.98 -7.76 -2.85
C GLN A 138 25.70 -8.06 -4.34
N PRO A 139 26.46 -8.99 -4.96
CA PRO A 139 26.20 -9.42 -6.32
C PRO A 139 24.87 -10.19 -6.43
N ARG A 140 24.32 -10.22 -7.64
CA ARG A 140 23.15 -11.06 -7.99
C ARG A 140 23.54 -12.55 -8.07
N PRO A 141 22.57 -13.48 -8.09
CA PRO A 141 22.83 -14.87 -8.43
C PRO A 141 23.56 -15.01 -9.77
N GLN A 142 24.36 -16.08 -9.93
CA GLN A 142 25.14 -16.31 -11.15
C GLN A 142 24.27 -16.45 -12.40
N GLU A 143 23.03 -16.89 -12.24
CA GLU A 143 22.08 -17.13 -13.32
C GLU A 143 21.35 -15.86 -13.78
N SER A 144 21.50 -14.74 -13.06
CA SER A 144 20.91 -13.47 -13.49
C SER A 144 21.63 -12.91 -14.70
N CYS A 145 20.88 -12.40 -15.68
CA CYS A 145 21.44 -11.63 -16.79
C CYS A 145 21.69 -10.15 -16.43
N ILE A 146 21.26 -9.73 -15.24
CA ILE A 146 21.34 -8.34 -14.80
C ILE A 146 22.72 -8.07 -14.19
N ARG A 147 23.33 -6.94 -14.57
CA ARG A 147 24.70 -6.58 -14.16
C ARG A 147 24.78 -5.67 -12.93
N THR A 148 23.65 -5.14 -12.48
CA THR A 148 23.56 -4.27 -11.30
C THR A 148 23.62 -5.09 -10.00
N CYS A 149 23.93 -4.43 -8.88
CA CYS A 149 23.90 -5.05 -7.56
C CYS A 149 22.53 -5.63 -7.21
N GLY A 150 22.53 -6.77 -6.51
CA GLY A 150 21.32 -7.52 -6.19
C GLY A 150 20.68 -7.13 -4.85
N MET A 151 21.45 -6.68 -3.86
CA MET A 151 20.91 -6.34 -2.55
C MET A 151 20.82 -4.83 -2.31
N PRO A 152 19.67 -4.31 -1.85
CA PRO A 152 18.34 -4.95 -1.79
C PRO A 152 17.61 -5.00 -3.14
N SER A 153 16.63 -5.89 -3.27
CA SER A 153 15.76 -5.94 -4.45
C SER A 153 14.77 -4.76 -4.50
N THR A 154 14.95 -3.86 -5.48
CA THR A 154 14.07 -2.69 -5.68
C THR A 154 12.64 -3.07 -5.99
N HIS A 155 12.42 -4.14 -6.77
CA HIS A 155 11.08 -4.65 -7.09
C HIS A 155 10.31 -5.09 -5.85
N SER A 156 11.01 -5.83 -4.98
CA SER A 156 10.44 -6.30 -3.72
C SER A 156 10.13 -5.13 -2.78
N ALA A 157 11.05 -4.17 -2.68
CA ALA A 157 10.86 -2.95 -1.89
C ALA A 157 9.66 -2.13 -2.37
N MET A 158 9.53 -1.89 -3.68
CA MET A 158 8.37 -1.19 -4.24
C MET A 158 7.09 -1.97 -4.03
N ALA A 159 7.06 -3.28 -4.29
CA ALA A 159 5.85 -4.08 -4.15
C ALA A 159 5.33 -4.10 -2.71
N VAL A 160 6.20 -4.39 -1.73
CA VAL A 160 5.80 -4.37 -0.31
C VAL A 160 5.49 -2.94 0.16
N GLY A 161 6.26 -1.95 -0.26
CA GLY A 161 6.00 -0.55 0.08
C GLY A 161 4.65 -0.05 -0.43
N PHE A 162 4.30 -0.34 -1.69
CA PHE A 162 2.99 -0.03 -2.28
C PHE A 162 1.87 -0.75 -1.54
N PHE A 163 2.04 -2.03 -1.23
CA PHE A 163 1.06 -2.81 -0.48
C PHE A 163 0.79 -2.21 0.89
N VAL A 164 1.84 -1.96 1.68
CA VAL A 164 1.74 -1.42 3.05
C VAL A 164 1.07 -0.06 3.05
N LEU A 165 1.51 0.85 2.18
CA LEU A 165 0.91 2.18 2.05
C LEU A 165 -0.61 2.09 1.81
N ARG A 166 -1.02 1.14 0.96
CA ARG A 166 -2.42 0.99 0.53
C ARG A 166 -3.28 0.24 1.52
N PHE A 167 -2.71 -0.75 2.19
CA PHE A 167 -3.34 -1.44 3.29
C PHE A 167 -3.69 -0.46 4.41
N PHE A 168 -2.71 0.31 4.91
CA PHE A 168 -2.92 1.26 5.99
C PHE A 168 -3.86 2.40 5.60
N GLU A 169 -3.72 2.93 4.39
CA GLU A 169 -4.68 3.92 3.88
C GLU A 169 -6.12 3.38 3.87
N SER A 170 -6.31 2.13 3.48
CA SER A 170 -7.64 1.51 3.47
C SER A 170 -8.18 1.27 4.88
N LEU A 171 -7.31 0.89 5.83
CA LEU A 171 -7.67 0.74 7.24
C LEU A 171 -8.17 2.05 7.84
N ILE A 172 -7.44 3.14 7.63
CA ILE A 172 -7.77 4.47 8.19
C ILE A 172 -9.07 5.04 7.58
N ARG A 173 -9.43 4.61 6.36
CA ARG A 173 -10.65 5.05 5.67
C ARG A 173 -11.84 4.11 5.86
N MET A 174 -11.70 3.06 6.68
CA MET A 174 -12.81 2.17 6.99
C MET A 174 -13.93 2.94 7.70
N ARG A 175 -15.16 2.77 7.23
CA ARG A 175 -16.34 3.37 7.88
C ARG A 175 -16.47 2.88 9.33
N PRO A 176 -16.65 3.76 10.33
CA PRO A 176 -16.92 3.34 11.70
C PRO A 176 -18.21 2.52 11.75
N GLY A 177 -18.16 1.31 12.33
CA GLY A 177 -19.27 0.35 12.35
C GLY A 177 -20.42 0.70 13.30
N GLY A 178 -20.83 1.97 13.39
CA GLY A 178 -21.72 2.50 14.41
C GLY A 178 -23.22 2.29 14.17
N GLU A 179 -23.66 1.58 13.13
CA GLU A 179 -25.08 1.22 13.06
C GLU A 179 -25.34 0.00 13.97
N PRO A 180 -26.21 0.12 14.99
CA PRO A 180 -26.62 -1.02 15.79
C PRO A 180 -27.21 -2.06 14.86
N ARG A 181 -26.49 -3.17 14.74
CA ARG A 181 -26.88 -4.35 13.98
C ARG A 181 -28.23 -4.84 14.52
N GLY A 182 -29.32 -4.46 13.87
CA GLY A 182 -30.27 -5.49 13.50
C GLY A 182 -29.44 -6.56 12.79
N VAL A 183 -29.54 -7.82 13.22
CA VAL A 183 -28.78 -8.96 12.69
C VAL A 183 -29.18 -9.15 11.22
N GLU A 184 -28.70 -8.28 10.35
CA GLU A 184 -28.69 -8.49 8.93
C GLU A 184 -27.63 -9.57 8.74
N SER A 185 -28.14 -10.81 8.70
CA SER A 185 -27.49 -11.94 8.09
C SER A 185 -26.65 -11.41 6.93
N PHE A 186 -25.37 -11.79 6.89
CA PHE A 186 -24.59 -11.72 5.67
C PHE A 186 -25.33 -12.58 4.65
N SER A 187 -26.40 -12.06 4.05
CA SER A 187 -27.07 -12.71 2.96
C SER A 187 -25.99 -12.74 1.89
N PRO A 188 -25.42 -13.93 1.60
CA PRO A 188 -24.45 -14.04 0.54
C PRO A 188 -25.18 -13.54 -0.69
N VAL A 189 -24.72 -12.43 -1.25
CA VAL A 189 -25.31 -11.94 -2.50
C VAL A 189 -25.12 -13.10 -3.48
N PRO A 190 -26.21 -13.70 -4.00
CA PRO A 190 -26.10 -14.95 -4.74
C PRO A 190 -25.07 -14.77 -5.86
N PHE A 191 -24.09 -15.68 -5.88
CA PHE A 191 -22.90 -15.63 -6.75
C PHE A 191 -23.25 -15.69 -8.25
N GLU A 192 -24.51 -15.94 -8.60
CA GLU A 192 -24.96 -16.29 -9.96
C GLU A 192 -24.83 -15.18 -11.01
N HIS A 193 -24.56 -13.92 -10.64
CA HIS A 193 -24.32 -12.83 -11.61
C HIS A 193 -22.97 -12.12 -11.36
N TRP A 194 -22.06 -12.76 -10.62
CA TRP A 194 -20.81 -12.17 -10.20
C TRP A 194 -19.75 -12.27 -11.30
N ASN A 195 -19.74 -11.31 -12.23
CA ASN A 195 -18.56 -11.08 -13.08
C ASN A 195 -17.41 -10.61 -12.19
N LEU A 196 -16.73 -11.56 -11.54
CA LEU A 196 -15.56 -11.34 -10.68
C LEU A 196 -14.54 -10.46 -11.40
N VAL A 197 -14.36 -10.67 -12.71
CA VAL A 197 -13.50 -9.88 -13.58
C VAL A 197 -13.96 -8.42 -13.69
N GLN A 198 -15.27 -8.16 -13.81
CA GLN A 198 -15.81 -6.80 -13.87
C GLN A 198 -15.70 -6.10 -12.52
N ARG A 199 -15.88 -6.82 -11.40
CA ARG A 199 -15.69 -6.25 -10.06
C ARG A 199 -14.23 -6.10 -9.68
N LEU A 200 -13.34 -6.99 -10.07
CA LEU A 200 -11.89 -6.81 -9.92
C LEU A 200 -11.41 -5.68 -10.82
N GLY A 201 -11.89 -5.62 -12.07
CA GLY A 201 -11.66 -4.51 -12.99
C GLY A 201 -12.21 -3.19 -12.45
N GLN A 202 -13.39 -3.20 -11.83
CA GLN A 202 -13.91 -2.05 -11.10
C GLN A 202 -13.07 -1.74 -9.87
N VAL A 203 -12.71 -2.69 -9.02
CA VAL A 203 -11.87 -2.45 -7.85
C VAL A 203 -10.52 -1.87 -8.26
N VAL A 204 -9.94 -2.29 -9.38
CA VAL A 204 -8.69 -1.77 -9.98
C VAL A 204 -8.91 -0.43 -10.69
N ALA A 205 -10.08 -0.18 -11.30
CA ALA A 205 -10.39 1.07 -12.01
C ALA A 205 -10.98 2.18 -11.11
N THR A 206 -11.76 1.82 -10.10
CA THR A 206 -12.31 2.64 -9.02
C THR A 206 -11.35 2.78 -7.86
N TRP A 207 -10.28 1.97 -7.82
CA TRP A 207 -9.09 2.08 -6.98
C TRP A 207 -8.54 3.49 -6.80
N TYR A 208 -8.78 4.33 -7.82
CA TYR A 208 -8.34 5.71 -7.82
C TYR A 208 -9.50 6.70 -7.79
N LEU A 209 -10.75 6.30 -8.03
CA LEU A 209 -11.90 7.21 -7.98
C LEU A 209 -12.20 7.56 -6.50
N ASP A 210 -11.79 8.77 -6.11
CA ASP A 210 -12.33 9.51 -4.97
C ASP A 210 -12.16 8.86 -3.59
N VAL A 211 -10.90 8.50 -3.30
CA VAL A 211 -10.45 7.97 -2.00
C VAL A 211 -10.58 8.98 -0.84
N TRP A 212 -11.13 10.18 -1.06
CA TRP A 212 -11.49 11.04 0.07
C TRP A 212 -12.60 10.40 0.93
N ASP A 213 -13.36 9.47 0.37
CA ASP A 213 -14.52 8.90 1.02
C ASP A 213 -14.21 7.67 1.91
N GLU A 214 -15.17 7.34 2.76
CA GLU A 214 -15.16 6.14 3.60
C GLU A 214 -15.39 4.88 2.77
N ILE A 215 -14.61 3.84 3.06
CA ILE A 215 -14.66 2.56 2.38
C ILE A 215 -15.53 1.61 3.21
N THR A 216 -16.45 0.89 2.56
CA THR A 216 -17.21 -0.17 3.22
C THR A 216 -16.30 -1.37 3.53
N GLY A 217 -16.58 -2.12 4.60
CA GLY A 217 -15.75 -3.30 4.93
C GLY A 217 -15.66 -4.33 3.80
N ARG A 218 -16.70 -4.45 2.95
CA ARG A 218 -16.69 -5.32 1.77
C ARG A 218 -15.72 -4.81 0.69
N GLU A 219 -15.78 -3.54 0.35
CA GLU A 219 -14.85 -2.91 -0.61
C GLU A 219 -13.41 -2.98 -0.11
N GLN A 220 -13.20 -2.80 1.18
CA GLN A 220 -11.87 -2.91 1.79
C GLN A 220 -11.29 -4.32 1.65
N ILE A 221 -12.07 -5.37 1.94
CA ILE A 221 -11.63 -6.75 1.77
C ILE A 221 -11.30 -7.02 0.31
N LEU A 222 -12.15 -6.60 -0.63
CA LEU A 222 -11.91 -6.78 -2.06
C LEU A 222 -10.67 -6.03 -2.54
N ALA A 223 -10.47 -4.79 -2.08
CA ALA A 223 -9.28 -4.01 -2.39
C ALA A 223 -8.02 -4.68 -1.82
N LEU A 224 -8.06 -5.15 -0.57
CA LEU A 224 -6.96 -5.85 0.06
C LEU A 224 -6.57 -7.12 -0.69
N VAL A 225 -7.56 -7.98 -1.00
CA VAL A 225 -7.33 -9.20 -1.78
C VAL A 225 -6.76 -8.86 -3.15
N GLY A 226 -7.30 -7.84 -3.83
CA GLY A 226 -6.77 -7.37 -5.12
C GLY A 226 -5.30 -6.97 -5.04
N TRP A 227 -4.92 -6.19 -4.02
CA TRP A 227 -3.53 -5.79 -3.80
C TRP A 227 -2.61 -6.95 -3.45
N ILE A 228 -3.07 -7.92 -2.66
CA ILE A 228 -2.31 -9.15 -2.38
C ILE A 228 -2.03 -9.89 -3.68
N VAL A 229 -3.06 -10.14 -4.48
CA VAL A 229 -2.94 -10.86 -5.76
C VAL A 229 -1.98 -10.15 -6.72
N VAL A 230 -2.03 -8.82 -6.78
CA VAL A 230 -1.19 -8.02 -7.70
C VAL A 230 0.25 -7.92 -7.22
N LEU A 231 0.50 -7.71 -5.92
CA LEU A 231 1.83 -7.34 -5.41
C LEU A 231 2.62 -8.46 -4.74
N PHE A 232 1.97 -9.42 -4.08
CA PHE A 232 2.68 -10.48 -3.36
C PHE A 232 3.47 -11.44 -4.26
N PRO A 233 3.03 -11.75 -5.50
CA PRO A 233 3.83 -12.59 -6.38
C PRO A 233 5.09 -11.90 -6.91
N VAL A 234 5.21 -10.56 -6.81
CA VAL A 234 6.37 -9.81 -7.33
C VAL A 234 7.68 -10.22 -6.64
N PRO A 235 7.81 -10.20 -5.29
CA PRO A 235 8.98 -10.76 -4.59
C PRO A 235 9.38 -12.16 -5.07
N MET A 236 8.40 -13.07 -5.20
CA MET A 236 8.64 -14.45 -5.59
C MET A 236 9.13 -14.54 -7.04
N SER A 237 8.52 -13.78 -7.97
CA SER A 237 8.93 -13.80 -9.37
C SER A 237 10.39 -13.40 -9.56
N ARG A 238 10.93 -12.52 -8.70
CA ARG A 238 12.35 -12.13 -8.74
C ARG A 238 13.29 -13.28 -8.38
N THR A 239 12.89 -14.14 -7.44
CA THR A 239 13.67 -15.35 -7.10
C THR A 239 13.58 -16.41 -8.20
N GLN A 240 12.41 -16.56 -8.81
CA GLN A 240 12.14 -17.58 -9.84
C GLN A 240 12.80 -17.25 -11.19
N LEU A 241 12.96 -15.97 -11.49
CA LEU A 241 13.77 -15.49 -12.62
C LEU A 241 15.27 -15.48 -12.32
N GLN A 242 15.68 -15.95 -11.13
CA GLN A 242 17.08 -15.97 -10.68
C GLN A 242 17.73 -14.57 -10.66
N ASP A 243 16.91 -13.52 -10.59
CA ASP A 243 17.40 -12.15 -10.57
C ASP A 243 17.88 -11.73 -9.19
N HIS A 244 17.37 -12.39 -8.15
CA HIS A 244 17.68 -12.12 -6.76
C HIS A 244 17.65 -13.39 -5.91
N THR A 245 18.48 -13.44 -4.87
CA THR A 245 18.36 -14.48 -3.83
C THR A 245 17.14 -14.21 -2.93
N PRO A 246 16.60 -15.22 -2.22
CA PRO A 246 15.54 -15.00 -1.23
C PRO A 246 15.91 -13.96 -0.17
N ALA A 247 17.16 -13.92 0.27
CA ALA A 247 17.65 -12.93 1.23
C ALA A 247 17.61 -11.50 0.65
N GLN A 248 17.99 -11.31 -0.61
CA GLN A 248 17.93 -10.01 -1.29
C GLN A 248 16.49 -9.48 -1.42
N VAL A 249 15.57 -10.39 -1.72
CA VAL A 249 14.13 -10.11 -1.79
C VAL A 249 13.58 -9.76 -0.41
N LEU A 250 13.90 -10.54 0.62
CA LEU A 250 13.47 -10.28 2.00
C LEU A 250 13.95 -8.92 2.53
N VAL A 251 15.25 -8.60 2.35
CA VAL A 251 15.79 -7.31 2.77
C VAL A 251 15.13 -6.17 1.98
N GLY A 252 14.90 -6.34 0.67
CA GLY A 252 14.15 -5.37 -0.13
C GLY A 252 12.74 -5.15 0.41
N SER A 253 12.01 -6.23 0.71
CA SER A 253 10.68 -6.16 1.33
C SER A 253 10.68 -5.39 2.65
N LEU A 254 11.67 -5.65 3.52
CA LEU A 254 11.81 -4.95 4.80
C LEU A 254 12.07 -3.45 4.60
N VAL A 255 12.96 -3.10 3.67
CA VAL A 255 13.21 -1.70 3.28
C VAL A 255 11.91 -1.03 2.82
N GLY A 256 11.16 -1.69 1.93
CA GLY A 256 9.87 -1.21 1.45
C GLY A 256 8.86 -0.96 2.58
N PHE A 257 8.77 -1.90 3.52
CA PHE A 257 7.91 -1.76 4.71
C PHE A 257 8.31 -0.57 5.58
N CYS A 258 9.60 -0.43 5.93
CA CYS A 258 10.08 0.66 6.79
C CYS A 258 9.88 2.03 6.14
N VAL A 259 10.19 2.18 4.86
CA VAL A 259 9.95 3.44 4.12
C VAL A 259 8.46 3.75 4.05
N ALA A 260 7.61 2.75 3.81
CA ALA A 260 6.15 2.92 3.82
C ALA A 260 5.62 3.38 5.19
N ALA A 261 6.06 2.77 6.28
CA ALA A 261 5.64 3.14 7.64
C ALA A 261 5.99 4.61 7.96
N GLY A 262 7.23 5.03 7.67
CA GLY A 262 7.63 6.42 7.82
C GLY A 262 6.85 7.38 6.91
N TRP A 263 6.58 6.96 5.68
CA TRP A 263 5.81 7.76 4.73
C TRP A 263 4.33 7.90 5.11
N ILE A 264 3.72 6.88 5.70
CA ILE A 264 2.35 6.93 6.24
C ILE A 264 2.27 7.98 7.33
N TYR A 265 3.21 7.97 8.29
CA TYR A 265 3.26 8.96 9.37
C TYR A 265 3.38 10.39 8.81
N LEU A 266 4.33 10.60 7.89
CA LEU A 266 4.51 11.89 7.21
C LEU A 266 3.23 12.32 6.47
N SER A 267 2.66 11.43 5.66
CA SER A 267 1.48 11.71 4.85
C SER A 267 0.28 12.06 5.72
N TYR A 268 0.06 11.34 6.82
CA TYR A 268 -1.04 11.56 7.73
C TYR A 268 -0.87 12.87 8.50
N GLY A 269 0.36 13.19 8.95
CA GLY A 269 0.68 14.49 9.53
C GLY A 269 0.42 15.66 8.56
N LEU A 270 0.79 15.49 7.28
CA LEU A 270 0.50 16.48 6.24
C LEU A 270 -1.00 16.62 5.95
N GLN A 271 -1.75 15.52 5.94
CA GLN A 271 -3.20 15.55 5.79
C GLN A 271 -3.84 16.35 6.94
N HIS A 272 -3.48 16.05 8.19
CA HIS A 272 -3.99 16.76 9.35
C HIS A 272 -3.64 18.25 9.35
N ARG A 273 -2.39 18.58 9.07
CA ARG A 273 -1.92 19.97 9.08
C ARG A 273 -2.56 20.80 7.99
N PHE A 274 -2.74 20.23 6.80
CA PHE A 274 -3.17 20.96 5.61
C PHE A 274 -4.58 20.59 5.12
N ASN A 275 -5.39 19.87 5.91
CA ASN A 275 -6.75 19.49 5.53
C ASN A 275 -7.60 20.72 5.15
N HIS A 276 -7.39 21.87 5.79
CA HIS A 276 -8.07 23.12 5.49
C HIS A 276 -7.82 23.65 4.06
N ASN A 277 -6.88 23.05 3.32
CA ASN A 277 -6.60 23.38 1.94
C ASN A 277 -7.27 22.44 0.92
N VAL A 278 -8.08 21.47 1.35
CA VAL A 278 -8.85 20.59 0.43
C VAL A 278 -9.61 21.41 -0.61
N GLY A 279 -9.46 21.01 -1.88
CA GLY A 279 -10.06 21.67 -3.03
C GLY A 279 -9.32 22.91 -3.54
N LYS A 280 -8.39 23.51 -2.77
CA LYS A 280 -7.64 24.71 -3.20
C LYS A 280 -6.68 24.39 -4.34
N VAL A 281 -6.52 25.35 -5.24
CA VAL A 281 -5.49 25.29 -6.29
C VAL A 281 -4.19 25.86 -5.72
N LEU A 282 -3.18 25.02 -5.55
CA LEU A 282 -1.88 25.40 -4.99
C LEU A 282 -0.98 26.08 -6.00
N VAL A 283 -0.97 25.57 -7.25
CA VAL A 283 -0.11 26.07 -8.32
C VAL A 283 -0.98 26.37 -9.53
N ARG A 284 -0.89 27.61 -10.02
CA ARG A 284 -1.53 28.08 -11.26
C ARG A 284 -0.48 28.50 -12.27
N CYS A 285 -0.73 28.21 -13.55
CA CYS A 285 0.03 28.75 -14.67
C CYS A 285 -0.97 29.38 -15.64
N GLY A 286 -1.19 30.70 -15.49
CA GLY A 286 -2.26 31.40 -16.19
C GLY A 286 -3.65 30.84 -15.80
N PRO A 287 -4.52 30.50 -16.77
CA PRO A 287 -5.84 29.93 -16.49
C PRO A 287 -5.77 28.44 -16.07
N LEU A 288 -4.63 27.78 -16.24
CA LEU A 288 -4.48 26.36 -15.97
C LEU A 288 -4.15 26.12 -14.48
N ALA A 289 -5.03 25.39 -13.80
CA ALA A 289 -4.71 24.80 -12.50
C ALA A 289 -3.70 23.65 -12.71
N LEU A 290 -2.48 23.84 -12.23
CA LEU A 290 -1.39 22.86 -12.34
C LEU A 290 -1.37 21.87 -11.19
N LEU A 291 -1.80 22.29 -9.99
CA LEU A 291 -1.85 21.42 -8.82
C LEU A 291 -3.01 21.81 -7.91
N ARG A 292 -3.90 20.87 -7.59
CA ARG A 292 -5.01 21.02 -6.64
C ARG A 292 -4.74 20.16 -5.41
N TYR A 293 -4.96 20.71 -4.22
CA TYR A 293 -4.81 19.96 -2.98
C TYR A 293 -6.02 19.03 -2.80
N ASN A 294 -5.76 17.72 -2.85
CA ASN A 294 -6.77 16.64 -2.71
C ASN A 294 -6.33 15.56 -1.70
N MET A 295 -5.34 15.87 -0.84
CA MET A 295 -4.95 15.02 0.28
C MET A 295 -5.90 15.21 1.47
N ALA A 296 -7.16 14.77 1.30
CA ALA A 296 -8.18 14.88 2.34
C ALA A 296 -8.03 13.80 3.41
N LEU A 297 -8.28 14.16 4.67
CA LEU A 297 -8.51 13.20 5.75
C LEU A 297 -9.75 12.32 5.47
N PRO A 298 -9.87 11.14 6.10
CA PRO A 298 -11.15 10.46 6.20
C PRO A 298 -12.24 11.39 6.78
N CYS A 299 -13.44 11.33 6.23
CA CYS A 299 -14.52 12.25 6.60
C CYS A 299 -14.89 12.15 8.08
N HIS A 300 -15.07 10.94 8.64
CA HIS A 300 -15.34 10.79 10.07
C HIS A 300 -14.27 11.46 10.97
N LEU A 301 -12.99 11.44 10.57
CA LEU A 301 -11.94 12.14 11.33
C LEU A 301 -12.07 13.66 11.20
N ALA A 302 -12.38 14.16 10.01
CA ALA A 302 -12.65 15.59 9.81
C ALA A 302 -13.89 16.04 10.60
N GLU A 303 -14.94 15.22 10.66
CA GLU A 303 -16.14 15.47 11.46
C GLU A 303 -15.82 15.54 12.95
N CYS A 304 -15.06 14.58 13.49
CA CYS A 304 -14.62 14.60 14.89
C CYS A 304 -13.82 15.86 15.23
N ARG A 305 -12.84 16.19 14.38
CA ARG A 305 -12.01 17.40 14.52
C ARG A 305 -12.80 18.71 14.46
N CYS A 306 -13.84 18.78 13.63
CA CYS A 306 -14.66 19.99 13.52
C CYS A 306 -15.81 20.06 14.54
N SER A 307 -15.99 19.03 15.37
CA SER A 307 -17.04 18.99 16.40
C SER A 307 -16.60 19.65 17.70
N SER A 308 -15.30 19.90 17.90
CA SER A 308 -14.78 20.53 19.11
C SER A 308 -15.24 22.00 19.23
N PRO A 309 -15.74 22.45 20.40
CA PRO A 309 -16.13 23.83 20.59
C PRO A 309 -14.90 24.75 20.53
N PRO A 310 -14.98 25.88 19.80
CA PRO A 310 -13.89 26.86 19.77
C PRO A 310 -13.66 27.41 21.18
N GLY A 311 -12.45 27.26 21.70
CA GLY A 311 -12.08 27.75 23.03
C GLY A 311 -12.34 26.78 24.20
N GLY A 312 -12.63 25.50 23.93
CA GLY A 312 -12.62 24.48 24.97
C GLY A 312 -11.26 24.44 25.68
N SER A 313 -11.26 24.51 27.01
CA SER A 313 -10.07 24.48 27.88
C SER A 313 -9.28 23.16 27.83
N ALA A 314 -9.74 22.18 27.06
CA ALA A 314 -8.96 21.02 26.64
C ALA A 314 -7.90 21.51 25.64
N GLY A 315 -6.76 21.97 26.18
CA GLY A 315 -5.77 22.76 25.47
C GLY A 315 -5.37 22.20 24.10
N ASN A 316 -5.28 23.10 23.11
CA ASN A 316 -4.67 22.95 21.79
C ASN A 316 -4.38 21.49 21.42
N LEU A 317 -5.42 20.71 21.17
CA LEU A 317 -5.22 19.42 20.53
C LEU A 317 -4.55 19.75 19.19
N LEU A 318 -3.37 19.17 18.97
CA LEU A 318 -2.52 19.36 17.76
C LEU A 318 -3.27 19.19 16.43
N TRP A 319 -4.51 18.70 16.51
CA TRP A 319 -5.34 18.24 15.42
C TRP A 319 -6.54 19.15 15.12
N ASP A 320 -6.69 20.29 15.78
CA ASP A 320 -7.80 21.22 15.52
C ASP A 320 -7.79 21.78 14.10
N SER A 321 -8.99 22.00 13.55
CA SER A 321 -9.15 22.57 12.21
C SER A 321 -8.82 24.04 12.17
N ALA A 322 -7.92 24.43 11.25
CA ALA A 322 -7.61 25.84 11.00
C ALA A 322 -8.75 26.57 10.28
N ALA A 323 -9.61 25.86 9.55
CA ALA A 323 -10.76 26.43 8.86
C ALA A 323 -11.91 25.41 8.79
N PRO A 324 -12.57 25.10 9.92
CA PRO A 324 -13.56 24.03 10.01
C PRO A 324 -14.72 24.21 9.03
N GLN A 325 -15.16 25.45 8.82
CA GLN A 325 -16.22 25.78 7.85
C GLN A 325 -15.83 25.37 6.42
N GLN A 326 -14.60 25.70 5.99
CA GLN A 326 -14.10 25.36 4.66
C GLN A 326 -13.94 23.85 4.49
N GLU A 327 -13.40 23.16 5.50
CA GLU A 327 -13.26 21.70 5.48
C GLU A 327 -14.62 21.03 5.34
N LEU A 328 -15.56 21.36 6.24
CA LEU A 328 -16.90 20.77 6.25
C LEU A 328 -17.67 21.04 4.97
N GLN A 329 -17.58 22.27 4.44
CA GLN A 329 -18.21 22.63 3.16
C GLN A 329 -17.68 21.76 2.02
N TRP A 330 -16.37 21.54 1.95
CA TRP A 330 -15.77 20.68 0.93
C TRP A 330 -16.27 19.24 1.05
N TYR A 331 -16.28 18.65 2.25
CA TYR A 331 -16.82 17.30 2.45
C TYR A 331 -18.30 17.19 2.11
N LEU A 332 -19.10 18.22 2.41
CA LEU A 332 -20.52 18.27 2.08
C LEU A 332 -20.72 18.24 0.56
N GLU A 333 -20.00 19.10 -0.18
CA GLU A 333 -20.04 19.14 -1.65
C GLU A 333 -19.62 17.81 -2.26
N GLN A 334 -18.51 17.23 -1.78
CA GLN A 334 -18.02 15.94 -2.25
C GLN A 334 -19.03 14.81 -1.98
N THR A 335 -19.67 14.80 -0.81
CA THR A 335 -20.73 13.83 -0.44
C THR A 335 -21.91 13.91 -1.41
N VAL A 336 -22.37 15.11 -1.74
CA VAL A 336 -23.49 15.32 -2.68
C VAL A 336 -23.10 14.89 -4.10
N VAL A 337 -21.92 15.31 -4.58
CA VAL A 337 -21.42 14.93 -5.92
C VAL A 337 -21.35 13.41 -6.06
N ARG A 338 -20.83 12.71 -5.04
CA ARG A 338 -20.72 11.25 -5.07
C ARG A 338 -22.08 10.56 -5.04
N ARG A 339 -23.02 11.01 -4.20
CA ARG A 339 -24.39 10.47 -4.20
C ARG A 339 -25.02 10.60 -5.60
N ASN A 340 -24.96 11.80 -6.17
CA ASN A 340 -25.54 12.08 -7.49
C ASN A 340 -24.88 11.23 -8.59
N HIS A 341 -23.55 11.01 -8.51
CA HIS A 341 -22.84 10.15 -9.47
C HIS A 341 -23.25 8.67 -9.38
N LEU A 342 -23.40 8.15 -8.17
CA LEU A 342 -23.86 6.77 -7.95
C LEU A 342 -25.32 6.58 -8.38
N GLU A 343 -26.15 7.59 -8.15
CA GLU A 343 -27.55 7.61 -8.59
C GLU A 343 -27.66 7.66 -10.11
N GLN A 344 -26.87 8.50 -10.78
CA GLN A 344 -26.83 8.58 -12.24
C GLN A 344 -26.41 7.26 -12.91
N ARG A 345 -25.58 6.47 -12.22
CA ARG A 345 -25.14 5.14 -12.69
C ARG A 345 -26.10 4.00 -12.31
N SER A 346 -27.17 4.29 -11.57
CA SER A 346 -28.08 3.29 -11.02
C SER A 346 -27.37 2.23 -10.16
N VAL A 347 -26.26 2.60 -9.52
CA VAL A 347 -25.48 1.72 -8.61
C VAL A 347 -25.84 2.00 -7.14
N LEU A 348 -26.48 3.14 -6.86
CA LEU A 348 -26.83 3.55 -5.50
C LEU A 348 -27.94 2.67 -4.90
N THR A 349 -27.58 1.85 -3.92
CA THR A 349 -28.55 1.07 -3.15
C THR A 349 -29.33 1.96 -2.18
N SER A 350 -30.55 1.55 -1.78
CA SER A 350 -31.35 2.30 -0.79
C SER A 350 -30.60 2.52 0.53
N ARG A 351 -29.77 1.56 0.94
CA ARG A 351 -28.93 1.66 2.14
C ARG A 351 -27.85 2.73 1.98
N GLU A 352 -27.17 2.76 0.84
CA GLU A 352 -26.17 3.79 0.55
C GLU A 352 -26.81 5.17 0.45
N ARG A 353 -27.99 5.29 -0.17
CA ARG A 353 -28.77 6.53 -0.20
C ARG A 353 -29.03 7.04 1.22
N ASN A 354 -29.61 6.21 2.08
CA ASN A 354 -29.87 6.56 3.49
C ASN A 354 -28.59 6.93 4.26
N TYR A 355 -27.45 6.32 3.93
CA TYR A 355 -26.17 6.67 4.50
C TYR A 355 -25.71 8.07 4.05
N TYR A 356 -25.71 8.36 2.75
CA TYR A 356 -25.31 9.68 2.24
C TYR A 356 -26.25 10.79 2.72
N ASP A 357 -27.56 10.53 2.82
CA ASP A 357 -28.53 11.51 3.33
C ASP A 357 -28.27 11.87 4.80
N ARG A 358 -28.04 10.86 5.65
CA ARG A 358 -27.69 11.07 7.06
C ARG A 358 -26.36 11.82 7.21
N ARG A 359 -25.37 11.46 6.40
CA ARG A 359 -24.06 12.14 6.40
C ARG A 359 -24.17 13.58 5.93
N GLU A 360 -24.93 13.84 4.88
CA GLU A 360 -25.21 15.20 4.41
C GLU A 360 -25.85 16.04 5.52
N GLN A 361 -26.88 15.51 6.20
CA GLN A 361 -27.52 16.19 7.34
C GLN A 361 -26.54 16.44 8.49
N ARG A 362 -25.65 15.49 8.79
CA ARG A 362 -24.62 15.64 9.82
C ARG A 362 -23.63 16.76 9.46
N LEU A 363 -23.11 16.76 8.24
CA LEU A 363 -22.18 17.78 7.76
C LEU A 363 -22.82 19.18 7.75
N ARG A 364 -24.09 19.30 7.36
CA ARG A 364 -24.84 20.58 7.42
C ARG A 364 -24.96 21.10 8.85
N ARG A 365 -25.25 20.23 9.83
CA ARG A 365 -25.32 20.62 11.25
C ARG A 365 -23.97 21.07 11.80
N LEU A 366 -22.90 20.32 11.49
CA LEU A 366 -21.55 20.71 11.88
C LEU A 366 -21.12 22.02 11.22
N LEU A 367 -21.51 22.26 9.96
CA LEU A 367 -21.23 23.51 9.27
C LEU A 367 -21.97 24.69 9.92
N GLN A 368 -23.25 24.51 10.26
CA GLN A 368 -24.02 25.52 11.00
C GLN A 368 -23.39 25.84 12.37
N PHE A 369 -22.98 24.79 13.11
CA PHE A 369 -22.23 24.94 14.36
C PHE A 369 -20.97 25.77 14.18
N ALA A 370 -20.14 25.42 13.19
CA ALA A 370 -18.89 26.11 12.89
C ALA A 370 -19.10 27.57 12.44
N MET A 371 -20.26 27.89 11.84
CA MET A 371 -20.61 29.26 11.43
C MET A 371 -21.14 30.11 12.59
N GLN A 372 -21.96 29.53 13.47
CA GLN A 372 -22.66 30.27 14.52
C GLN A 372 -21.88 30.35 15.83
N GLY A 373 -20.93 29.45 16.06
CA GLY A 373 -20.23 29.33 17.35
C GLY A 373 -21.12 28.86 18.50
N VAL A 374 -22.37 28.48 18.21
CA VAL A 374 -23.37 28.01 19.18
C VAL A 374 -23.66 26.54 18.93
N ALA A 375 -23.45 25.69 19.94
CA ALA A 375 -23.70 24.25 19.87
C ALA A 375 -25.14 23.98 19.40
N PRO A 376 -25.34 23.19 18.32
CA PRO A 376 -26.68 22.83 17.90
C PRO A 376 -27.33 22.03 19.03
N PRO A 377 -28.64 22.21 19.28
CA PRO A 377 -29.36 21.38 20.23
C PRO A 377 -29.20 19.92 19.81
N VAL A 378 -28.73 19.08 20.73
CA VAL A 378 -28.64 17.64 20.50
C VAL A 378 -30.05 17.15 20.21
N PRO A 379 -30.32 16.49 19.06
CA PRO A 379 -31.65 15.99 18.80
C PRO A 379 -32.02 14.99 19.90
N GLU A 380 -33.14 15.24 20.58
CA GLU A 380 -33.68 14.46 21.70
C GLU A 380 -33.83 12.96 21.36
N SER A 381 -33.96 12.64 20.06
CA SER A 381 -34.02 11.26 19.55
C SER A 381 -32.68 10.51 19.55
N ALA A 382 -31.53 11.19 19.64
CA ALA A 382 -30.22 10.55 19.77
C ALA A 382 -29.94 10.09 21.21
N GLU A 383 -30.46 10.80 22.22
CA GLU A 383 -30.36 10.37 23.62
C GLU A 383 -31.16 9.09 23.88
N ALA A 384 -32.32 8.93 23.22
CA ALA A 384 -33.13 7.71 23.36
C ALA A 384 -32.42 6.44 22.87
N SER A 385 -31.49 6.55 21.91
CA SER A 385 -30.75 5.39 21.38
C SER A 385 -29.45 5.10 22.13
N ALA A 386 -28.86 6.10 22.80
CA ALA A 386 -27.68 5.91 23.67
C ALA A 386 -28.06 5.43 25.09
N ALA A 387 -29.27 5.72 25.56
CA ALA A 387 -29.69 5.45 26.94
C ALA A 387 -30.09 3.97 27.24
N HIS A 388 -30.15 3.07 26.26
CA HIS A 388 -30.73 1.73 26.45
C HIS A 388 -29.79 0.53 26.27
N VAL A 389 -28.48 0.72 26.13
CA VAL A 389 -27.50 -0.38 26.29
C VAL A 389 -26.93 -0.35 27.71
N VAL A 390 -27.80 -0.50 28.70
CA VAL A 390 -27.39 -1.02 30.01
C VAL A 390 -27.28 -2.53 29.83
N LEU A 391 -26.09 -3.01 29.45
CA LEU A 391 -25.74 -4.42 29.65
C LEU A 391 -25.97 -4.72 31.13
N PRO A 392 -26.78 -5.73 31.50
CA PRO A 392 -26.92 -6.13 32.89
C PRO A 392 -25.58 -6.69 33.35
N ALA A 393 -24.75 -5.82 33.93
CA ALA A 393 -23.57 -6.22 34.65
C ALA A 393 -24.05 -6.95 35.91
N HIS A 394 -24.04 -8.28 35.85
CA HIS A 394 -24.20 -9.12 37.02
C HIS A 394 -22.90 -8.99 37.85
N VAL A 395 -22.79 -7.88 38.59
CA VAL A 395 -21.72 -7.66 39.57
C VAL A 395 -22.32 -7.84 40.97
N PRO A 396 -21.74 -8.71 41.81
CA PRO A 396 -22.23 -8.93 43.17
C PRO A 396 -22.03 -7.67 44.02
N ARG A 397 -23.06 -7.38 44.83
CA ARG A 397 -23.13 -6.24 45.77
C ARG A 397 -21.88 -6.13 46.64
N GLY A 398 -21.18 -5.00 46.52
CA GLY A 398 -20.15 -4.56 47.46
C GLY A 398 -19.99 -3.03 47.43
N GLY A 399 -20.58 -2.37 48.43
CA GLY A 399 -20.29 -1.02 48.96
C GLY A 399 -19.60 0.07 48.13
N SER A 400 -20.33 1.18 48.01
CA SER A 400 -19.92 2.59 48.15
C SER A 400 -19.31 3.39 46.98
N SER A 401 -20.06 4.48 46.68
CA SER A 401 -19.65 5.83 46.28
C SER A 401 -19.32 6.17 44.81
N LEU A 402 -20.32 6.82 44.19
CA LEU A 402 -20.28 7.86 43.14
C LEU A 402 -19.07 7.97 42.19
N ARG A 403 -19.34 7.77 40.90
CA ARG A 403 -19.04 8.75 39.82
C ARG A 403 -19.94 8.47 38.61
N SER A 404 -20.45 9.55 38.02
CA SER A 404 -21.33 9.61 36.85
C SER A 404 -20.67 8.97 35.61
N PRO A 405 -21.43 8.33 34.69
CA PRO A 405 -20.85 7.80 33.46
C PRO A 405 -20.63 8.94 32.46
N LEU A 406 -19.37 9.15 32.08
CA LEU A 406 -18.97 9.94 30.91
C LEU A 406 -19.46 9.22 29.64
N THR A 407 -19.90 10.02 28.67
CA THR A 407 -20.27 9.65 27.30
C THR A 407 -19.16 8.84 26.61
N PRO A 408 -19.47 7.97 25.63
CA PRO A 408 -18.45 7.19 24.95
C PRO A 408 -17.58 8.10 24.07
N ASP A 409 -16.33 8.27 24.47
CA ASP A 409 -15.29 8.96 23.70
C ASP A 409 -15.11 8.30 22.33
N CYS A 410 -15.24 9.10 21.27
CA CYS A 410 -14.92 8.71 19.88
C CYS A 410 -13.43 8.37 19.65
N LEU A 411 -12.61 8.24 20.70
CA LEU A 411 -11.16 8.12 20.62
C LEU A 411 -10.62 6.70 20.91
N ALA A 412 -11.44 5.77 21.39
CA ALA A 412 -10.95 4.52 21.97
C ALA A 412 -10.36 3.48 20.98
N THR A 413 -10.44 3.68 19.67
CA THR A 413 -9.86 2.72 18.69
C THR A 413 -8.63 3.23 17.93
N SER A 414 -8.22 4.49 18.10
CA SER A 414 -7.02 5.03 17.45
C SER A 414 -5.89 5.42 18.40
N SER A 415 -6.16 5.60 19.70
CA SER A 415 -5.13 6.00 20.67
C SER A 415 -4.20 4.85 21.12
N ALA A 416 -4.60 3.60 20.94
CA ALA A 416 -3.82 2.44 21.41
C ALA A 416 -2.49 2.19 20.66
N PHE A 417 -2.19 2.93 19.60
CA PHE A 417 -0.95 2.77 18.82
C PHE A 417 0.06 3.93 18.98
N PHE A 418 -0.32 5.08 19.55
CA PHE A 418 0.49 6.29 19.44
C PHE A 418 0.35 7.21 20.67
N ASP A 419 0.72 6.73 21.85
CA ASP A 419 1.09 7.60 22.97
C ASP A 419 2.59 7.43 23.25
N ALA A 420 3.41 8.33 22.70
CA ALA A 420 4.74 8.59 23.22
C ALA A 420 4.61 9.72 24.26
N ALA A 421 4.67 9.36 25.54
CA ALA A 421 4.62 10.33 26.63
C ALA A 421 5.86 11.26 26.60
N PRO A 422 5.72 12.55 26.97
CA PRO A 422 6.81 13.52 26.89
C PRO A 422 7.81 13.48 28.05
N ASP A 423 7.63 12.59 29.04
CA ASP A 423 8.48 12.57 30.23
C ASP A 423 9.45 11.38 30.17
N GLY A 424 10.69 11.69 29.78
CA GLY A 424 11.82 10.78 29.69
C GLY A 424 12.26 10.19 31.03
N VAL A 425 11.49 9.23 31.56
CA VAL A 425 11.89 8.37 32.67
C VAL A 425 11.64 6.91 32.29
N VAL A 426 12.71 6.22 31.89
CA VAL A 426 12.71 4.76 31.72
C VAL A 426 12.64 4.14 33.12
N ARG A 427 11.44 3.70 33.54
CA ARG A 427 11.32 2.72 34.62
C ARG A 427 11.37 1.32 34.00
N VAL A 428 12.49 0.64 34.23
CA VAL A 428 12.62 -0.80 34.03
C VAL A 428 11.68 -1.47 35.03
N LEU A 429 10.59 -2.05 34.54
CA LEU A 429 9.82 -3.04 35.28
C LEU A 429 10.42 -4.41 34.97
N GLU A 430 10.96 -5.03 36.02
CA GLU A 430 11.42 -6.41 36.04
C GLU A 430 10.32 -7.34 35.50
N SER A 431 10.62 -8.04 34.42
CA SER A 431 9.80 -9.12 33.91
C SER A 431 10.03 -10.36 34.77
N THR A 432 8.97 -10.85 35.40
CA THR A 432 8.91 -12.22 35.91
C THR A 432 9.20 -13.19 34.76
N THR A 433 10.32 -13.89 34.89
CA THR A 433 10.77 -14.99 34.05
C THR A 433 9.82 -16.18 34.17
N THR A 434 9.15 -16.55 33.08
CA THR A 434 8.72 -17.93 32.84
C THR A 434 9.54 -18.49 31.70
N SER A 435 10.36 -19.47 32.04
CA SER A 435 11.29 -20.20 31.17
C SER A 435 10.54 -20.99 30.09
N LEU A 436 10.91 -20.75 28.84
CA LEU A 436 10.75 -21.71 27.74
C LEU A 436 12.16 -22.03 27.23
N SER A 437 12.87 -22.88 27.98
CA SER A 437 14.07 -23.57 27.50
C SER A 437 13.79 -25.07 27.45
N SER A 438 13.29 -25.56 26.31
CA SER A 438 13.49 -26.95 25.85
C SER A 438 12.69 -27.17 24.56
N ALA A 439 13.26 -26.82 23.42
CA ALA A 439 12.96 -27.44 22.11
C ALA A 439 13.75 -26.66 21.05
N PHE A 440 15.04 -26.94 20.89
CA PHE A 440 15.80 -26.82 19.63
C PHE A 440 17.27 -27.17 19.89
N THR A 441 17.50 -28.44 20.20
CA THR A 441 18.80 -29.12 20.03
C THR A 441 18.47 -30.60 19.87
N ASP A 442 18.40 -31.06 18.62
CA ASP A 442 18.73 -32.42 18.17
C ASP A 442 18.05 -32.70 16.82
N VAL A 443 18.70 -32.31 15.73
CA VAL A 443 18.62 -33.06 14.46
C VAL A 443 19.97 -32.92 13.74
N HIS A 444 20.96 -33.66 14.21
CA HIS A 444 22.13 -34.04 13.41
C HIS A 444 22.58 -35.42 13.89
N HIS A 445 21.99 -36.48 13.35
CA HIS A 445 22.68 -37.68 12.90
C HIS A 445 21.72 -38.73 12.34
N SER A 446 22.11 -39.28 11.19
CA SER A 446 21.83 -40.65 10.73
C SER A 446 20.46 -40.96 10.11
N THR A 447 20.44 -40.98 8.78
CA THR A 447 20.05 -42.19 8.03
C THR A 447 20.57 -42.07 6.60
N GLU A 448 21.65 -42.81 6.30
CA GLU A 448 21.91 -43.30 4.95
C GLU A 448 20.76 -44.22 4.56
N LEU A 449 20.05 -43.86 3.49
CA LEU A 449 19.13 -44.74 2.80
C LEU A 449 19.64 -44.87 1.36
N THR A 450 20.48 -45.89 1.16
CA THR A 450 20.74 -46.50 -0.15
C THR A 450 19.41 -46.94 -0.78
N PRO A 451 19.11 -46.56 -2.03
CA PRO A 451 17.97 -47.13 -2.74
C PRO A 451 18.34 -48.53 -3.25
N HIS A 452 17.73 -49.55 -2.65
CA HIS A 452 17.66 -50.88 -3.24
C HIS A 452 16.84 -50.80 -4.53
N MET A 453 17.51 -50.94 -5.68
CA MET A 453 16.88 -51.25 -6.96
C MET A 453 16.34 -52.69 -6.94
N PRO A 454 15.07 -52.95 -7.27
CA PRO A 454 14.64 -54.29 -7.60
C PRO A 454 15.12 -54.63 -9.02
N HIS A 455 15.90 -55.71 -9.13
CA HIS A 455 16.18 -56.37 -10.39
C HIS A 455 14.86 -56.74 -11.10
N LEU A 456 14.61 -56.15 -12.26
CA LEU A 456 13.66 -56.66 -13.24
C LEU A 456 14.41 -57.57 -14.23
N PRO A 457 13.85 -58.72 -14.59
CA PRO A 457 14.53 -59.70 -15.43
C PRO A 457 14.61 -59.22 -16.89
N GLU A 458 15.77 -59.48 -17.48
CA GLU A 458 15.97 -59.45 -18.92
C GLU A 458 15.04 -60.45 -19.62
N GLY A 459 14.36 -59.98 -20.66
CA GLY A 459 13.78 -60.85 -21.68
C GLY A 459 12.27 -60.71 -21.87
N ALA A 460 11.86 -59.81 -22.78
CA ALA A 460 10.84 -60.13 -23.78
C ALA A 460 10.84 -59.06 -24.88
N SER A 461 11.01 -59.56 -26.08
CA SER A 461 10.94 -58.91 -27.38
C SER A 461 9.55 -58.38 -27.76
N SER A 462 9.58 -57.34 -28.61
CA SER A 462 8.73 -57.10 -29.79
C SER A 462 7.25 -56.67 -29.66
N PHE A 463 6.84 -55.86 -30.65
CA PHE A 463 5.50 -55.36 -31.02
C PHE A 463 4.91 -54.23 -30.14
N ALA A 464 4.35 -53.13 -30.65
CA ALA A 464 3.99 -52.71 -32.01
C ALA A 464 3.86 -51.18 -32.08
N ARG A 465 3.93 -50.65 -33.31
CA ARG A 465 3.35 -49.35 -33.72
C ARG A 465 1.83 -49.39 -33.57
N ASP A 466 1.24 -48.30 -33.10
CA ASP A 466 0.37 -47.40 -33.89
C ASP A 466 0.24 -46.05 -33.18
#